data_AF-A0A7S1MSH2-F1
#
_entry.id   AF-A0A7S1MSH2-F1
#
_cell.length_a   1.000
_cell.length_b   1.000
_cell.length_c   1.000
_cell.angle_alpha   90.00
_cell.angle_beta   90.00
_cell.angle_gamma   90.00
#
_symmetry.space_group_name_H-M   'P 1'
#
loop_
_entity.id
_entity.type
_entity.pdbx_description
1 polymer ?
#
loop_
_entity_poly.entity_id
_entity_poly.type
_entity_poly.pdbx_seq_one_letter_code
_entity_poly.pdbx_strand_id
1 'polypeptide(L)'
;RYLKLLPKAYGAIHIRRCDLLGESQHRACTAVDSVYDLVKRHDNFTAWFVSLYAEEGYREHLQTRLEPLKRRFMFEDVKRLAPPEFRGDNYFTFMVANEIKGNAGLILDSHHCPDSTMMVIPGHVDGQWLQRRTEAVE
;
A
#
# COMPACT_ATOMS: atom_id res chain seq x y z
N ARG A 1 -15.21 11.43 2.02
CA ARG A 1 -15.49 11.24 0.56
C ARG A 1 -14.60 10.15 -0.06
N TYR A 2 -13.32 10.02 0.32
CA TYR A 2 -12.39 8.98 -0.17
C TYR A 2 -12.71 7.53 0.25
N LEU A 3 -13.21 7.32 1.47
CA LEU A 3 -13.71 5.99 1.89
C LEU A 3 -14.86 5.47 1.02
N LYS A 4 -15.62 6.35 0.34
CA LYS A 4 -16.64 5.91 -0.63
C LYS A 4 -16.05 5.45 -1.96
N LEU A 5 -14.78 5.77 -2.24
CA LEU A 5 -14.11 5.31 -3.44
C LEU A 5 -13.63 3.87 -3.23
N LEU A 6 -13.11 3.51 -2.06
CA LEU A 6 -12.65 2.15 -1.79
C LEU A 6 -13.82 1.20 -1.53
N PRO A 7 -13.75 -0.05 -2.04
CA PRO A 7 -14.68 -1.08 -1.61
C PRO A 7 -14.49 -1.40 -0.13
N LYS A 8 -15.46 -2.10 0.46
CA LYS A 8 -15.44 -2.51 1.87
C LYS A 8 -14.17 -3.29 2.26
N ALA A 9 -13.68 -4.14 1.35
CA ALA A 9 -12.44 -4.89 1.51
C ALA A 9 -11.43 -4.47 0.45
N TYR A 10 -10.27 -3.97 0.88
CA TYR A 10 -9.16 -3.55 0.04
C TYR A 10 -7.83 -3.81 0.75
N GLY A 11 -6.75 -3.89 -0.03
CA GLY A 11 -5.40 -3.91 0.49
C GLY A 11 -4.79 -2.50 0.53
N ALA A 12 -3.79 -2.30 1.36
CA ALA A 12 -2.97 -1.09 1.38
C ALA A 12 -1.50 -1.44 1.13
N ILE A 13 -0.82 -0.59 0.39
CA ILE A 13 0.62 -0.65 0.16
C ILE A 13 1.20 0.66 0.70
N HIS A 14 2.19 0.56 1.57
CA HIS A 14 2.90 1.69 2.13
C HIS A 14 4.40 1.53 1.83
N ILE A 15 4.93 2.41 0.98
CA ILE A 15 6.29 2.34 0.46
C ILE A 15 7.06 3.58 0.90
N ARG A 16 8.22 3.39 1.54
CA ARG A 16 9.10 4.44 2.06
C ARG A 16 10.53 4.30 1.54
N ARG A 17 10.76 4.42 0.23
CA ARG A 17 12.08 4.17 -0.40
C ARG A 17 13.14 5.22 -0.10
N CYS A 18 12.75 6.49 -0.03
CA CYS A 18 13.70 7.59 0.12
C CYS A 18 14.32 7.72 1.52
N ASP A 19 13.74 7.09 2.54
CA ASP A 19 14.24 7.20 3.92
C ASP A 19 15.52 6.40 4.18
N LEU A 20 15.75 5.32 3.43
CA LEU A 20 16.87 4.38 3.64
C LEU A 20 17.61 4.09 2.33
N LEU A 21 17.90 5.13 1.55
CA LEU A 21 18.51 5.01 0.21
C LEU A 21 19.84 4.24 0.18
N GLY A 22 20.52 4.03 1.31
CA GLY A 22 21.77 3.26 1.41
C GLY A 22 21.61 1.77 1.75
N GLU A 23 20.42 1.32 2.15
CA GLU A 23 20.22 -0.05 2.63
C GLU A 23 19.79 -0.98 1.49
N SER A 24 20.68 -1.90 1.10
CA SER A 24 20.43 -2.87 0.02
C SER A 24 19.17 -3.71 0.26
N GLN A 25 18.92 -4.07 1.52
CA GLN A 25 17.74 -4.83 1.95
C GLN A 25 16.45 -4.06 1.69
N HIS A 26 16.46 -2.76 1.99
CA HIS A 26 15.32 -1.88 1.79
C HIS A 26 15.01 -1.65 0.31
N ARG A 27 16.06 -1.47 -0.51
CA ARG A 27 15.91 -1.38 -1.97
C ARG A 27 15.31 -2.65 -2.57
N ALA A 28 15.68 -3.82 -2.04
CA ALA A 28 15.19 -5.12 -2.52
C ALA A 28 13.71 -5.34 -2.17
N CYS A 29 13.29 -5.07 -0.93
CA CYS A 29 11.89 -5.26 -0.52
C CYS A 29 10.93 -4.32 -1.23
N THR A 30 11.39 -3.11 -1.53
CA THR A 30 10.62 -2.09 -2.24
C THR A 30 10.85 -2.12 -3.74
N ALA A 31 11.55 -3.10 -4.30
CA ALA A 31 11.70 -3.19 -5.75
C ALA A 31 10.33 -3.39 -6.40
N VAL A 32 10.13 -2.82 -7.59
CA VAL A 32 8.85 -2.85 -8.30
C VAL A 32 8.33 -4.28 -8.49
N ASP A 33 9.21 -5.22 -8.83
CA ASP A 33 8.85 -6.64 -8.95
C ASP A 33 8.51 -7.28 -7.61
N SER A 34 9.24 -6.96 -6.53
CA SER A 34 8.93 -7.44 -5.18
C SER A 34 7.53 -7.03 -4.73
N VAL A 35 7.16 -5.76 -4.97
CA VAL A 35 5.82 -5.25 -4.69
C VAL A 35 4.78 -5.95 -5.56
N TYR A 36 5.04 -6.10 -6.86
CA TYR A 36 4.15 -6.81 -7.77
C TYR A 36 3.87 -8.25 -7.32
N ASP A 37 4.90 -9.01 -6.97
CA ASP A 37 4.76 -10.40 -6.56
C ASP A 37 3.99 -10.54 -5.24
N LEU A 38 4.24 -9.63 -4.29
CA LEU A 38 3.46 -9.57 -3.05
C LEU A 38 1.98 -9.30 -3.33
N VAL A 39 1.67 -8.27 -4.11
CA VAL A 39 0.28 -7.95 -4.46
C VAL A 39 -0.35 -9.15 -5.19
N LYS A 40 0.35 -9.74 -6.17
CA LYS A 40 -0.12 -10.90 -6.93
C LYS A 40 -0.54 -12.06 -6.02
N ARG A 41 0.25 -12.38 -4.98
CA ARG A 41 -0.05 -13.43 -3.98
C ARG A 41 -1.30 -13.16 -3.14
N HIS A 42 -1.77 -11.91 -3.07
CA HIS A 42 -2.96 -11.52 -2.32
C HIS A 42 -4.09 -11.13 -3.28
N ASP A 43 -4.58 -12.10 -4.04
CA ASP A 43 -5.63 -11.93 -5.05
C ASP A 43 -7.05 -11.78 -4.49
N ASN A 44 -7.22 -12.01 -3.19
CA ASN A 44 -8.44 -11.75 -2.45
C ASN A 44 -8.85 -10.26 -2.39
N PHE A 45 -7.97 -9.33 -2.79
CA PHE A 45 -8.27 -7.89 -2.86
C PHE A 45 -8.28 -7.37 -4.29
N THR A 46 -9.43 -6.87 -4.74
CA THR A 46 -9.63 -6.29 -6.08
C THR A 46 -9.26 -4.81 -6.16
N ALA A 47 -9.13 -4.14 -5.02
CA ALA A 47 -8.70 -2.74 -4.91
C ALA A 47 -7.58 -2.57 -3.89
N TRP A 48 -6.68 -1.64 -4.19
CA TRP A 48 -5.52 -1.32 -3.39
C TRP A 48 -5.34 0.18 -3.25
N PHE A 49 -5.12 0.64 -2.02
CA PHE A 49 -4.60 1.98 -1.76
C PHE A 49 -3.08 1.95 -1.72
N VAL A 50 -2.40 2.91 -2.34
CA VAL A 50 -0.94 2.95 -2.44
C VAL A 50 -0.45 4.29 -1.94
N SER A 51 0.15 4.32 -0.76
CA SER A 51 0.88 5.48 -0.22
C SER A 51 2.37 5.29 -0.47
N LEU A 52 3.02 6.30 -1.05
CA LEU A 52 4.40 6.18 -1.52
C LEU A 52 5.22 7.43 -1.21
N TYR A 53 6.43 7.18 -0.72
CA TYR A 53 7.52 8.13 -0.64
C TYR A 53 8.74 7.50 -1.30
N ALA A 54 8.98 7.86 -2.57
CA ALA A 54 9.98 7.24 -3.43
C ALA A 54 10.56 8.25 -4.44
N GLU A 55 11.64 7.86 -5.10
CA GLU A 55 12.30 8.64 -6.14
C GLU A 55 11.40 8.89 -7.36
N GLU A 56 11.72 9.93 -8.14
CA GLU A 56 11.01 10.27 -9.37
C GLU A 56 10.98 9.08 -10.36
N GLY A 57 9.85 8.86 -11.03
CA GLY A 57 9.64 7.75 -11.96
C GLY A 57 9.25 6.42 -11.30
N TYR A 58 9.48 6.26 -9.98
CA TYR A 58 9.14 5.00 -9.29
C TYR A 58 7.63 4.71 -9.33
N ARG A 59 6.81 5.74 -9.15
CA ARG A 59 5.34 5.61 -9.18
C ARG A 59 4.86 5.09 -10.53
N GLU A 60 5.34 5.67 -11.61
CA GLU A 60 4.98 5.33 -12.98
C GLU A 60 5.38 3.89 -13.29
N HIS A 61 6.63 3.51 -12.94
CA HIS A 61 7.10 2.13 -13.11
C HIS A 61 6.27 1.12 -12.31
N LEU A 62 5.96 1.44 -11.05
CA LEU A 62 5.13 0.58 -10.21
C LEU A 62 3.72 0.45 -10.79
N GLN A 63 3.12 1.55 -11.24
CA GLN A 63 1.80 1.56 -11.84
C GLN A 63 1.77 0.66 -13.10
N THR A 64 2.69 0.88 -14.05
CA THR A 64 2.80 0.05 -15.27
C THR A 64 2.99 -1.43 -14.92
N ARG A 65 3.83 -1.74 -13.93
CA ARG A 65 4.07 -3.14 -13.55
C ARG A 65 2.83 -3.82 -12.98
N LEU A 66 1.97 -3.08 -12.27
CA LEU A 66 0.76 -3.58 -11.63
C LEU A 66 -0.43 -3.71 -12.59
N GLU A 67 -0.43 -3.03 -13.74
CA GLU A 67 -1.50 -3.07 -14.75
C GLU A 67 -1.96 -4.50 -15.14
N PRO A 68 -1.06 -5.47 -15.38
CA PRO A 68 -1.46 -6.84 -15.76
C PRO A 68 -2.29 -7.56 -14.71
N LEU A 69 -2.29 -7.11 -13.45
CA LEU A 69 -3.11 -7.71 -12.39
C LEU A 69 -4.60 -7.40 -12.56
N LYS A 70 -4.97 -6.43 -13.41
CA LYS A 70 -6.36 -6.00 -13.65
C LYS A 70 -7.12 -5.64 -12.36
N ARG A 71 -6.40 -5.10 -11.38
CA ARG A 71 -6.95 -4.61 -10.09
C ARG A 71 -6.99 -3.10 -10.10
N ARG A 72 -7.79 -2.53 -9.21
CA ARG A 72 -7.89 -1.09 -9.05
C ARG A 72 -6.85 -0.57 -8.07
N PHE A 73 -5.88 0.20 -8.56
CA PHE A 73 -4.87 0.85 -7.72
C PHE A 73 -5.18 2.34 -7.56
N MET A 74 -5.28 2.78 -6.32
CA MET A 74 -5.43 4.18 -5.98
C MET A 74 -4.16 4.69 -5.33
N PHE A 75 -3.34 5.35 -6.13
CA PHE A 75 -2.14 6.01 -5.65
C PHE A 75 -2.51 7.28 -4.89
N GLU A 76 -1.84 7.47 -3.75
CA GLU A 76 -1.85 8.71 -3.01
C GLU A 76 -1.48 9.86 -3.95
N ASP A 77 -2.40 10.81 -4.02
CA ASP A 77 -2.19 12.09 -4.67
C ASP A 77 -2.53 13.12 -3.61
N VAL A 78 -1.49 13.73 -3.06
CA VAL A 78 -1.54 14.75 -1.99
C VAL A 78 -2.52 15.87 -2.35
N LYS A 79 -2.68 16.19 -3.64
CA LYS A 79 -3.60 17.24 -4.11
C LYS A 79 -5.08 16.80 -4.13
N ARG A 80 -5.32 15.48 -4.10
CA ARG A 80 -6.66 14.90 -4.06
C ARG A 80 -7.07 14.62 -2.61
N LEU A 81 -6.25 13.96 -1.80
CA LEU A 81 -6.64 13.56 -0.44
C LEU A 81 -7.04 14.73 0.46
N ALA A 82 -6.43 15.90 0.27
CA ALA A 82 -6.76 17.12 0.98
C ALA A 82 -7.86 17.94 0.27
N PRO A 83 -8.84 18.50 1.00
CA PRO A 83 -9.69 19.58 0.49
C PRO A 83 -8.83 20.72 -0.11
N PRO A 84 -9.34 21.51 -1.07
CA PRO A 84 -8.61 22.60 -1.69
C PRO A 84 -7.84 23.51 -0.72
N GLU A 85 -8.45 23.82 0.42
CA GLU A 85 -7.92 24.64 1.52
C GLU A 85 -6.77 23.99 2.30
N PHE A 86 -6.61 22.67 2.22
CA PHE A 86 -5.52 21.89 2.83
C PHE A 86 -4.55 21.33 1.78
N ARG A 87 -4.66 21.74 0.50
CA ARG A 87 -3.72 21.32 -0.55
C ARG A 87 -2.34 21.91 -0.27
N GLY A 88 -1.47 21.11 0.33
CA GLY A 88 -0.14 21.52 0.81
C GLY A 88 0.09 21.21 2.28
N ASP A 89 -0.97 20.86 3.02
CA ASP A 89 -0.85 20.31 4.36
C ASP A 89 -0.49 18.81 4.27
N ASN A 90 0.82 18.56 4.36
CA ASN A 90 1.37 17.20 4.37
C ASN A 90 0.93 16.41 5.60
N TYR A 91 0.67 17.08 6.73
CA TYR A 91 0.22 16.42 7.95
C TYR A 91 -1.23 15.93 7.82
N PHE A 92 -2.12 16.77 7.29
CA PHE A 92 -3.49 16.36 7.00
C PHE A 92 -3.52 15.17 6.03
N THR A 93 -2.74 15.27 4.95
CA THR A 93 -2.63 14.20 3.94
C THR A 93 -2.14 12.90 4.56
N PHE A 94 -1.08 12.97 5.36
CA PHE A 94 -0.55 11.82 6.09
C PHE A 94 -1.59 11.20 7.03
N MET A 95 -2.31 12.01 7.81
CA MET A 95 -3.35 11.53 8.73
C MET A 95 -4.48 10.82 7.99
N VAL A 96 -4.92 11.36 6.85
CA VAL A 96 -5.94 10.72 6.00
C VAL A 96 -5.43 9.42 5.38
N ALA A 97 -4.21 9.41 4.86
CA ALA A 97 -3.59 8.21 4.31
C ALA A 97 -3.42 7.12 5.39
N ASN A 98 -3.06 7.51 6.61
CA ASN A 98 -2.92 6.59 7.74
C ASN A 98 -4.28 6.01 8.18
N GLU A 99 -5.34 6.83 8.21
CA GLU A 99 -6.70 6.36 8.49
C GLU A 99 -7.20 5.38 7.42
N ILE A 100 -6.93 5.67 6.13
CA ILE A 100 -7.24 4.74 5.04
C ILE A 100 -6.42 3.45 5.22
N LYS A 101 -5.11 3.55 5.46
CA LYS A 101 -4.27 2.37 5.69
C LYS A 101 -4.79 1.50 6.84
N GLY A 102 -5.18 2.11 7.97
CA GLY A 102 -5.68 1.42 9.15
C GLY A 102 -6.98 0.64 8.94
N ASN A 103 -7.78 1.02 7.94
CA ASN A 103 -9.04 0.36 7.58
C ASN A 103 -8.88 -0.65 6.42
N ALA A 104 -7.66 -0.91 5.94
CA ALA A 104 -7.43 -1.95 4.94
C ALA A 104 -7.55 -3.34 5.57
N GLY A 105 -7.92 -4.35 4.79
CA GLY A 105 -7.94 -5.75 5.25
C GLY A 105 -6.56 -6.41 5.26
N LEU A 106 -5.59 -5.81 4.57
CA LEU A 106 -4.20 -6.24 4.52
C LEU A 106 -3.32 -5.03 4.24
N ILE A 107 -2.20 -4.91 4.93
CA ILE A 107 -1.23 -3.85 4.72
C ILE A 107 0.11 -4.47 4.35
N LEU A 108 0.67 -4.07 3.21
CA LEU A 108 2.04 -4.31 2.83
C LEU A 108 2.84 -3.07 3.23
N ASP A 109 3.69 -3.16 4.25
CA ASP A 109 4.43 -2.02 4.80
C ASP A 109 5.93 -2.21 4.63
N SER A 110 6.59 -1.24 4.02
CA SER A 110 8.04 -1.25 3.82
C SER A 110 8.81 -0.50 4.89
N HIS A 111 8.17 0.03 5.95
CA HIS A 111 8.88 0.82 6.96
C HIS A 111 10.04 0.05 7.59
N HIS A 112 9.90 -1.28 7.73
CA HIS A 112 10.97 -2.17 8.13
C HIS A 112 10.99 -3.37 7.18
N CYS A 113 12.17 -3.72 6.66
CA CYS A 113 12.37 -4.85 5.75
C CYS A 113 13.43 -5.82 6.30
N PRO A 114 13.13 -6.53 7.42
CA PRO A 114 14.11 -7.33 8.16
C PRO A 114 14.80 -8.41 7.30
N ASP A 115 14.12 -8.91 6.27
CA ASP A 115 14.62 -9.95 5.35
C ASP A 115 14.43 -9.57 3.88
N SER A 116 14.65 -8.30 3.53
CA SER A 116 14.42 -7.81 2.15
C SER A 116 13.01 -8.07 1.62
N THR A 117 12.03 -8.23 2.51
CA THR A 117 10.62 -8.44 2.19
C THR A 117 9.78 -7.42 2.96
N MET A 118 8.73 -6.89 2.34
CA MET A 118 7.80 -6.01 3.04
C MET A 118 7.05 -6.78 4.12
N MET A 119 6.77 -6.13 5.24
CA MET A 119 5.92 -6.71 6.27
C MET A 119 4.49 -6.84 5.75
N VAL A 120 3.89 -8.00 6.00
CA VAL A 120 2.48 -8.28 5.71
C VAL A 120 1.72 -8.21 7.03
N ILE A 121 0.97 -7.13 7.21
CA ILE A 121 0.23 -6.85 8.43
C ILE A 121 -1.25 -7.17 8.17
N PRO A 122 -1.85 -8.13 8.89
CA PRO A 122 -3.29 -8.37 8.82
C PRO A 122 -4.03 -7.10 9.23
N GLY A 123 -5.00 -6.72 8.42
CA GLY A 123 -5.81 -5.54 8.66
C GLY A 123 -7.17 -5.89 9.27
N HIS A 124 -8.05 -4.90 9.23
CA HIS A 124 -9.34 -4.95 9.89
C HIS A 124 -10.44 -4.56 8.91
N VAL A 125 -11.47 -5.39 8.79
CA VAL A 125 -12.64 -5.12 7.96
C VAL A 125 -13.85 -5.10 8.88
N ASP A 126 -14.49 -3.93 9.03
CA ASP A 126 -15.75 -3.74 9.77
C ASP A 126 -15.79 -4.23 11.23
N GLY A 127 -14.73 -4.08 12.02
CA GLY A 127 -14.76 -4.59 13.41
C GLY A 127 -14.14 -5.97 13.57
N GLN A 128 -13.73 -6.63 12.48
CA GLN A 128 -13.18 -7.98 12.52
C GLN A 128 -11.75 -8.02 11.98
N TRP A 129 -10.87 -8.63 12.75
CA TRP A 129 -9.55 -9.06 12.28
C TRP A 129 -9.75 -10.11 11.20
N LEU A 130 -9.15 -9.91 10.02
CA LEU A 130 -8.98 -11.00 9.07
C LEU A 130 -7.91 -11.94 9.64
N GLN A 131 -8.32 -12.83 10.56
CA GLN A 131 -7.48 -13.94 10.97
C GLN A 131 -7.22 -14.83 9.76
N ARG A 132 -5.96 -15.24 9.62
CA ARG A 132 -5.45 -16.20 8.64
C ARG A 132 -6.47 -17.33 8.44
N ARG A 133 -7.04 -17.44 7.24
CA ARG A 133 -7.26 -18.78 6.68
C ARG A 133 -5.89 -19.33 6.31
N THR A 134 -5.14 -19.78 7.30
CA THR A 134 -4.26 -20.93 7.10
C THR A 134 -5.20 -22.11 6.91
N GLU A 135 -5.66 -22.30 5.67
CA GLU A 135 -6.07 -23.64 5.25
C GLU A 135 -4.78 -24.45 5.25
N ALA A 136 -4.67 -25.33 6.25
CA ALA A 136 -3.74 -26.43 6.21
C ALA A 136 -4.00 -27.16 4.90
N VAL A 137 -3.02 -27.16 4.01
CA VAL A 137 -2.99 -28.06 2.88
C VAL A 137 -2.66 -29.43 3.47
N GLU A 138 -3.67 -30.29 3.56
CA GLU A 138 -3.49 -31.74 3.69
C GLU A 138 -2.81 -32.31 2.44
#